data_AF-A0A846X038-F1
#
_entry.id   AF-A0A846X038-F1
#
_cell.length_a   1.000
_cell.length_b   1.000
_cell.length_c   1.000
_cell.angle_alpha   90.00
_cell.angle_beta   90.00
_cell.angle_gamma   90.00
#
_symmetry.space_group_name_H-M   'P 1'
#
loop_
_entity.id
_entity.type
_entity.pdbx_description
1 polymer ?
#
loop_
_entity_poly.entity_id
_entity_poly.type
_entity_poly.pdbx_seq_one_letter_code
_entity_poly.pdbx_strand_id
1 'polypeptide(L)'
;MSPIDRLHIDLTIPPTEDDDQLSFGNERAFLELQDPQYIKALGARALVAAQRLLTLAYTARDVLQDWDEVPAARRKKIDLLNAVPNLIEDAQ
;
A
#
# COMPACT_ATOMS: atom_id res chain seq x y z
N MET A 1 -19.31 32.40 -12.16
CA MET A 1 -18.38 31.43 -12.77
C MET A 1 -17.19 31.31 -11.84
N SER A 2 -16.98 30.15 -11.23
CA SER A 2 -15.74 29.83 -10.49
C SER A 2 -14.97 28.73 -11.24
N PRO A 3 -13.65 28.86 -11.41
CA PRO A 3 -12.86 28.01 -12.30
C PRO A 3 -12.13 26.90 -11.52
N ILE A 4 -12.86 25.98 -10.90
CA ILE A 4 -12.24 24.79 -10.25
C ILE A 4 -12.96 23.49 -10.66
N ASP A 5 -13.74 23.53 -11.74
CA ASP A 5 -14.26 22.32 -12.35
C ASP A 5 -13.39 21.94 -13.55
N ARG A 6 -12.89 20.69 -13.49
CA ARG A 6 -12.23 19.90 -14.55
C ARG A 6 -10.71 19.84 -14.51
N LEU A 7 -10.18 19.23 -13.45
CA LEU A 7 -9.05 18.32 -13.64
C LEU A 7 -9.60 17.08 -14.37
N HIS A 8 -9.52 17.09 -15.69
CA HIS A 8 -9.76 15.90 -16.51
C HIS A 8 -8.49 15.05 -16.41
N ILE A 9 -8.44 14.13 -15.45
CA ILE A 9 -7.37 13.14 -15.39
C ILE A 9 -7.71 12.10 -16.45
N ASP A 10 -7.08 12.23 -17.60
CA ASP A 10 -7.17 11.23 -18.66
C ASP A 10 -6.46 9.95 -18.16
N LEU A 11 -7.26 8.93 -17.82
CA LEU A 11 -6.80 7.61 -17.37
C LEU A 11 -6.52 6.66 -18.56
N THR A 12 -6.51 7.17 -19.79
CA THR A 12 -6.12 6.36 -20.94
C THR A 12 -4.61 6.15 -20.90
N ILE A 13 -4.21 5.02 -20.31
CA ILE A 13 -2.84 4.50 -20.40
C ILE A 13 -2.57 4.28 -21.89
N PRO A 14 -1.59 4.97 -22.51
CA PRO A 14 -1.26 4.71 -23.91
C PRO A 14 -0.83 3.25 -24.06
N PRO A 15 -1.18 2.57 -25.17
CA PRO A 15 -0.68 1.22 -25.41
C PRO A 15 0.85 1.30 -25.49
N THR A 16 1.53 0.68 -24.53
CA THR A 16 2.99 0.52 -24.57
C THR A 16 3.30 -0.54 -25.62
N GLU A 17 3.75 -0.12 -26.80
CA GLU A 17 4.48 -0.97 -27.74
C GLU A 17 5.87 -1.25 -27.14
N ASP A 18 5.96 -2.17 -26.19
CA ASP A 18 7.23 -2.64 -25.63
C ASP A 18 7.34 -4.16 -25.85
N ASP A 19 7.77 -4.54 -27.05
CA ASP A 19 8.10 -5.94 -27.43
C ASP A 19 9.36 -6.49 -26.71
N ASP A 20 9.98 -5.73 -25.80
CA ASP A 20 11.12 -6.14 -24.97
C ASP A 20 10.87 -5.92 -23.46
N GLN A 21 9.60 -5.85 -23.03
CA GLN A 21 9.29 -5.84 -21.62
C GLN A 21 9.63 -7.21 -21.02
N LEU A 22 10.64 -7.25 -20.13
CA LEU A 22 10.96 -8.43 -19.32
C LEU A 22 9.68 -8.89 -18.61
N SER A 23 9.01 -9.87 -19.23
CA SER A 23 7.83 -10.51 -18.68
C SER A 23 8.30 -11.45 -17.58
N PHE A 24 8.59 -10.89 -16.42
CA PHE A 24 8.82 -11.65 -15.21
C PHE A 24 7.54 -12.44 -14.93
N GLY A 25 7.50 -13.70 -15.35
CA GLY A 25 6.36 -14.57 -15.12
C GLY A 25 6.11 -14.70 -13.62
N ASN A 26 4.93 -14.32 -13.15
CA ASN A 26 4.50 -14.35 -11.75
C ASN A 26 5.43 -13.59 -10.75
N GLU A 27 4.85 -12.72 -9.94
CA GLU A 27 5.53 -11.96 -8.87
C GLU A 27 6.41 -12.84 -7.98
N ARG A 28 6.00 -14.10 -7.77
CA ARG A 28 6.79 -15.07 -7.03
C ARG A 28 8.12 -15.41 -7.70
N ALA A 29 8.15 -15.62 -9.03
CA ALA A 29 9.39 -15.97 -9.71
C ALA A 29 10.36 -14.78 -9.73
N PHE A 30 9.84 -13.55 -9.80
CA PHE A 30 10.68 -12.37 -9.62
C PHE A 30 11.38 -12.37 -8.25
N LEU A 31 10.65 -12.65 -7.17
CA LEU A 31 11.21 -12.71 -5.82
C LEU A 31 12.25 -13.83 -5.68
N GLU A 32 11.97 -15.02 -6.22
CA GLU A 32 12.88 -16.18 -6.14
C GLU A 32 14.23 -15.96 -6.85
N LEU A 33 14.32 -14.98 -7.77
CA LEU A 33 15.56 -14.62 -8.46
C LEU A 33 16.44 -13.62 -7.68
N GLN A 34 15.96 -13.07 -6.57
CA GLN A 34 16.67 -12.02 -5.82
C GLN A 34 17.46 -12.57 -4.63
N ASP A 35 18.39 -11.76 -4.13
CA ASP A 35 19.11 -12.05 -2.89
C ASP A 35 18.15 -12.08 -1.68
N PRO A 36 18.28 -13.03 -0.73
CA PRO A 36 17.42 -13.13 0.44
C PRO A 36 17.35 -11.86 1.29
N GLN A 37 18.46 -11.13 1.46
CA GLN A 37 18.48 -9.87 2.23
C GLN A 37 17.69 -8.78 1.51
N TYR A 38 17.77 -8.75 0.18
CA TYR A 38 16.98 -7.83 -0.62
C TYR A 38 15.48 -8.10 -0.48
N ILE A 39 15.06 -9.37 -0.56
CA ILE A 39 13.64 -9.75 -0.39
C ILE A 39 13.14 -9.36 1.00
N LYS A 40 13.94 -9.60 2.05
CA LYS A 40 13.60 -9.22 3.43
C LYS A 40 13.41 -7.71 3.55
N ALA A 41 14.35 -6.92 3.02
CA ALA A 41 14.27 -5.46 3.04
C ALA A 41 13.08 -4.93 2.23
N LEU A 42 12.79 -5.53 1.07
CA LEU A 42 11.63 -5.19 0.25
C LEU A 42 10.32 -5.46 1.00
N GLY A 43 10.19 -6.64 1.59
CA GLY A 43 9.03 -7.02 2.40
C GLY A 43 8.83 -6.10 3.62
N ALA A 44 9.91 -5.76 4.33
CA ALA A 44 9.87 -4.82 5.45
C ALA A 44 9.34 -3.44 5.04
N ARG A 45 9.85 -2.89 3.92
CA ARG A 45 9.41 -1.59 3.38
C ARG A 45 7.94 -1.62 2.97
N ALA A 46 7.52 -2.69 2.30
CA ALA A 46 6.12 -2.88 1.91
C ALA A 46 5.20 -2.93 3.15
N LEU A 47 5.62 -3.64 4.20
CA LEU A 47 4.86 -3.74 5.44
C LEU A 47 4.74 -2.40 6.17
N VAL A 48 5.83 -1.62 6.24
CA VAL A 48 5.81 -0.26 6.81
C VAL A 48 4.90 0.68 6.02
N ALA A 49 4.95 0.61 4.69
CA ALA A 49 4.06 1.42 3.83
C ALA A 49 2.59 1.04 4.05
N ALA A 50 2.28 -0.25 4.11
CA ALA A 50 0.94 -0.75 4.38
C ALA A 50 0.43 -0.30 5.76
N GLN A 51 1.28 -0.34 6.80
CA GLN A 51 0.93 0.16 8.13
C GLN A 51 0.58 1.65 8.10
N ARG A 52 1.34 2.48 7.37
CA ARG A 52 1.05 3.92 7.24
C ARG A 52 -0.29 4.16 6.57
N LEU A 53 -0.59 3.45 5.48
CA LEU A 53 -1.87 3.55 4.78
C LEU A 53 -3.04 3.09 5.67
N LEU A 54 -2.85 2.01 6.42
CA LEU A 54 -3.86 1.52 7.37
C LEU A 54 -4.12 2.52 8.50
N THR A 55 -3.07 3.14 9.05
CA THR A 55 -3.21 4.21 10.05
C THR A 55 -4.00 5.38 9.48
N LEU A 56 -3.70 5.82 8.25
CA LEU A 56 -4.45 6.88 7.58
C LEU A 56 -5.93 6.52 7.42
N ALA A 57 -6.23 5.29 7.00
CA ALA A 57 -7.61 4.81 6.86
C ALA A 57 -8.36 4.82 8.20
N TYR A 58 -7.69 4.43 9.30
CA TYR A 58 -8.27 4.54 10.64
C TYR A 58 -8.51 5.99 11.05
N THR A 59 -7.58 6.90 10.78
CA THR A 59 -7.77 8.33 11.06
C THR A 59 -8.95 8.90 10.29
N ALA A 60 -9.09 8.56 9.00
CA ALA A 60 -10.25 8.98 8.20
C ALA A 60 -11.56 8.45 8.78
N ARG A 61 -11.61 7.19 9.21
CA ARG A 61 -12.78 6.60 9.87
C ARG A 61 -13.10 7.32 11.19
N ASP A 62 -12.09 7.62 12.00
CA ASP A 62 -12.28 8.28 13.29
C ASP A 62 -12.85 9.71 13.06
N VAL A 63 -12.37 10.45 12.06
CA VAL A 63 -12.96 11.75 11.64
C VAL A 63 -14.42 11.61 11.19
N LEU A 64 -14.73 10.57 10.40
CA LEU A 64 -16.11 10.32 9.97
C LEU A 64 -17.05 9.94 11.13
N GLN A 65 -16.51 9.31 12.18
CA GLN A 65 -17.26 9.04 13.41
C GLN A 65 -17.53 10.33 14.19
N ASP A 66 -16.55 11.24 14.27
CA ASP A 66 -16.73 12.55 14.91
C ASP A 66 -17.76 13.43 14.18
N TRP A 67 -17.99 13.18 12.88
CA TRP A 67 -19.02 13.83 12.08
C TRP A 67 -20.37 13.10 12.09
N ASP A 68 -20.52 12.03 12.87
CA ASP A 68 -21.71 11.16 12.91
C ASP A 68 -22.08 10.49 11.56
N GLU A 69 -21.16 10.45 10.60
CA GLU A 69 -21.38 9.87 9.26
C GLU A 69 -21.23 8.34 9.25
N VAL A 70 -20.50 7.77 10.22
CA VAL A 70 -20.25 6.32 10.33
C VAL A 70 -20.38 5.89 11.79
N PRO A 71 -21.01 4.73 12.10
CA PRO A 71 -21.15 4.28 13.48
C PRO A 71 -19.79 3.95 14.14
N ALA A 72 -19.75 4.14 15.47
CA ALA A 72 -18.61 3.76 16.30
C ALA A 72 -18.33 2.24 16.19
N ALA A 73 -17.16 1.89 15.66
CA ALA A 73 -16.73 0.50 15.50
C ALA A 73 -15.94 0.02 16.72
N ARG A 74 -16.33 -1.12 17.32
CA ARG A 74 -15.63 -1.74 18.46
C ARG A 74 -14.41 -2.61 18.08
N ARG A 75 -14.14 -2.79 16.79
CA ARG A 75 -13.01 -3.64 16.34
C ARG A 75 -11.68 -2.94 16.61
N LYS A 76 -10.74 -3.67 17.22
CA LYS A 76 -9.38 -3.21 17.47
C LYS A 76 -8.69 -2.88 16.15
N LYS A 77 -7.84 -1.84 16.17
CA LYS A 77 -6.97 -1.50 15.04
C LYS A 77 -5.99 -2.67 14.82
N ILE A 78 -5.82 -3.07 13.57
CA ILE A 78 -4.86 -4.10 13.19
C ILE A 78 -3.47 -3.48 13.22
N ASP A 79 -2.51 -4.20 13.79
CA ASP A 79 -1.09 -3.88 13.74
C ASP A 79 -0.41 -4.80 12.72
N LEU A 80 -0.09 -4.25 11.56
CA LEU A 80 0.51 -4.99 10.45
C LEU A 80 1.98 -5.27 10.69
N LEU A 81 2.69 -4.45 11.46
CA LEU A 81 4.13 -4.67 11.71
C LEU A 81 4.37 -6.00 12.42
N ASN A 82 3.41 -6.41 13.26
CA ASN A 82 3.41 -7.70 13.96
C ASN A 82 2.69 -8.82 13.20
N ALA A 83 2.04 -8.53 12.07
CA ALA A 83 1.27 -9.52 11.32
C ALA A 83 2.14 -10.46 10.48
N VAL A 84 3.37 -10.04 10.12
CA VAL A 84 4.32 -10.86 9.36
C VAL A 84 5.65 -10.94 10.12
N PRO A 85 5.82 -11.93 11.01
CA PRO A 85 7.00 -12.05 11.84
C PRO A 85 8.27 -12.29 11.01
N ASN A 86 9.42 -11.85 11.53
CA ASN A 86 10.75 -11.98 10.93
C ASN A 86 11.05 -11.09 9.70
N LEU A 87 10.12 -10.24 9.25
CA LEU A 87 10.39 -9.27 8.18
C LEU A 87 11.00 -7.97 8.68
N ILE A 88 10.56 -7.48 9.83
CA ILE A 88 11.13 -6.30 10.47
C ILE A 88 12.12 -6.80 11.51
N GLU A 89 13.40 -6.45 11.35
CA GLU A 89 14.37 -6.60 12.43
C GLU A 89 13.98 -5.60 13.50
N ASP A 90 13.84 -6.05 14.75
CA ASP A 90 13.66 -5.16 15.89
C ASP A 90 14.75 -4.10 15.80
N ALA A 91 14.35 -2.84 15.57
CA ALA A 91 15.27 -1.73 15.55
C ALA A 91 15.96 -1.68 16.92
N GLN A 92 17.19 -2.18 16.99
CA GLN A 92 18.08 -2.00 18.13
C GLN A 92 18.58 -0.57 18.18
#